data_AF-A0A4P8D2M6-F1
#
_entry.id   AF-A0A4P8D2M6-F1
#
_cell.length_a   1.000
_cell.length_b   1.000
_cell.length_c   1.000
_cell.angle_alpha   90.00
_cell.angle_beta   90.00
_cell.angle_gamma   90.00
#
_symmetry.space_group_name_H-M   'P 1'
#
loop_
_entity.id
_entity.type
_entity.pdbx_description
1 polymer ?
#
loop_
_entity_poly.entity_id
_entity_poly.type
_entity_poly.pdbx_seq_one_letter_code
_entity_poly.pdbx_strand_id
1 'polypeptide(L)'
;MFAPHSPYQEKASPFECGFHSFLGQNRTQFSISFFIFALLFLLFDLEILLVYPYAVSAYVNNLYGLIIMLIFFLVLTLGFTFELGKNALNLDSRQYDLNNSLTTKVSSLGLDLYKEKNNKLFYFFCLIIGFSI
;
A
#
# COMPACT_ATOMS: atom_id res chain seq x y z
N MET A 1 37.71 -25.36 2.85
CA MET A 1 38.36 -25.99 4.02
C MET A 1 39.66 -25.30 4.45
N PHE A 2 40.39 -24.59 3.58
CA PHE A 2 41.66 -23.91 3.92
C PHE A 2 41.52 -22.44 4.33
N ALA A 3 40.36 -21.99 4.78
CA ALA A 3 40.24 -20.62 5.27
C ALA A 3 40.86 -20.53 6.68
N PRO A 4 41.78 -19.58 6.94
CA PRO A 4 42.36 -19.40 8.27
C PRO A 4 41.25 -19.04 9.27
N HIS A 5 41.05 -19.92 10.25
CA HIS A 5 40.05 -19.75 11.30
C HIS A 5 40.70 -19.11 12.52
N SER A 6 40.54 -17.80 12.65
CA SER A 6 40.92 -17.03 13.86
C SER A 6 39.64 -16.51 14.53
N PRO A 7 39.01 -17.28 15.44
CA PRO A 7 37.85 -16.82 16.16
C PRO A 7 38.28 -15.84 17.26
N TYR A 8 37.77 -14.61 17.20
CA TYR A 8 37.91 -13.58 18.24
C TYR A 8 36.53 -13.07 18.61
N GLN A 9 36.32 -12.74 19.90
CA GLN A 9 35.00 -12.36 20.44
C GLN A 9 34.35 -11.21 19.65
N GLU A 10 35.14 -10.23 19.23
CA GLU A 10 34.67 -9.06 18.48
C GLU A 10 34.26 -9.40 17.02
N LYS A 11 34.74 -10.52 16.46
CA LYS A 11 34.28 -11.01 15.15
C LYS A 11 32.90 -11.66 15.21
N ALA A 12 32.58 -12.21 16.38
CA ALA A 12 31.34 -12.94 16.61
C ALA A 12 30.20 -12.01 17.04
N SER A 13 30.50 -10.76 17.41
CA SER A 13 29.51 -9.72 17.68
C SER A 13 29.02 -9.06 16.38
N PRO A 14 27.77 -8.53 16.36
CA PRO A 14 27.28 -7.72 15.25
C PRO A 14 28.20 -6.53 14.97
N PHE A 15 28.43 -6.22 13.68
CA PHE A 15 29.18 -5.04 13.29
C PHE A 15 28.36 -3.79 13.57
N GLU A 16 28.73 -3.06 14.61
CA GLU A 16 28.16 -1.76 14.95
C GLU A 16 29.27 -0.73 14.99
N CYS A 17 29.00 0.51 14.56
CA CYS A 17 29.97 1.59 14.54
C CYS A 17 30.44 1.94 15.97
N GLY A 18 31.45 1.20 16.48
CA GLY A 18 32.24 1.54 17.67
C GLY A 18 31.51 1.58 19.02
N PHE A 19 30.21 1.31 19.08
CA PHE A 19 29.42 1.29 20.30
C PHE A 19 28.69 -0.05 20.45
N HIS A 20 28.78 -0.66 21.63
CA HIS A 20 27.98 -1.83 21.96
C HIS A 20 26.50 -1.44 22.00
N SER A 21 25.68 -1.95 21.08
CA SER A 21 24.23 -1.81 21.19
C SER A 21 23.78 -2.28 22.56
N PHE A 22 23.05 -1.41 23.24
CA PHE A 22 22.31 -1.75 24.43
C PHE A 22 21.52 -3.04 24.17
N LEU A 23 21.83 -4.10 24.92
CA LEU A 23 21.09 -5.36 24.89
C LEU A 23 19.62 -5.06 25.18
N GLY A 24 18.79 -4.97 24.14
CA GLY A 24 17.36 -4.75 24.33
C GLY A 24 16.56 -4.15 23.17
N GLN A 25 17.18 -3.68 22.09
CA GLN A 25 16.45 -2.97 21.02
C GLN A 25 16.71 -3.53 19.60
N ASN A 26 16.74 -4.85 19.44
CA ASN A 26 16.76 -5.49 18.09
C ASN A 26 15.37 -5.52 17.42
N ARG A 27 14.39 -4.81 17.98
CA ARG A 27 13.03 -4.68 17.44
C ARG A 27 12.89 -3.25 16.96
N THR A 28 13.29 -3.00 15.73
CA THR A 28 13.05 -1.72 15.06
C THR A 28 11.54 -1.50 14.92
N GLN A 29 11.07 -0.31 15.27
CA GLN A 29 9.68 0.07 15.09
C GLN A 29 9.40 0.18 13.59
N PHE A 30 8.73 -0.82 13.02
CA PHE A 30 8.26 -0.78 11.64
C PHE A 30 6.94 -0.01 11.58
N SER A 31 6.80 0.89 10.61
CA SER A 31 5.57 1.65 10.40
C SER A 31 4.45 0.75 9.86
N ILE A 32 3.21 1.02 10.25
CA ILE A 32 2.02 0.25 9.83
C ILE A 32 1.77 0.36 8.32
N SER A 33 2.31 1.38 7.66
CA SER A 33 2.15 1.65 6.23
C SER A 33 2.64 0.49 5.36
N PHE A 34 3.72 -0.20 5.78
CA PHE A 34 4.23 -1.37 5.05
C PHE A 34 3.27 -2.56 5.08
N PHE A 35 2.50 -2.71 6.16
CA PHE A 35 1.47 -3.74 6.27
C PHE A 35 0.27 -3.44 5.36
N ILE A 36 -0.15 -2.18 5.28
CA ILE A 36 -1.26 -1.75 4.40
C ILE A 36 -0.89 -1.98 2.93
N PHE A 37 0.36 -1.68 2.54
CA PHE A 37 0.86 -2.00 1.19
C PHE A 37 0.81 -3.51 0.90
N ALA A 38 1.23 -4.36 1.85
CA ALA A 38 1.17 -5.81 1.69
C ALA A 38 -0.27 -6.34 1.55
N LEU A 39 -1.23 -5.78 2.30
CA LEU A 39 -2.64 -6.12 2.18
C LEU A 39 -3.24 -5.67 0.83
N LEU A 40 -2.88 -4.49 0.32
CA LEU A 40 -3.31 -4.03 -0.99
C LEU A 40 -2.77 -4.93 -2.11
N PHE A 41 -1.50 -5.34 -2.01
CA PHE A 41 -0.89 -6.28 -2.96
C PHE A 41 -1.60 -7.64 -2.94
N LEU A 42 -1.91 -8.15 -1.75
CA LEU A 42 -2.67 -9.41 -1.58
C LEU A 42 -4.04 -9.37 -2.26
N LEU A 43 -4.75 -8.24 -2.13
CA LEU A 43 -6.09 -8.08 -2.70
C LEU A 43 -6.06 -7.98 -4.24
N PHE A 44 -5.06 -7.29 -4.80
CA PHE A 44 -4.86 -7.23 -6.25
C PHE A 44 -4.36 -8.57 -6.84
N ASP A 45 -3.59 -9.36 -6.08
CA ASP A 45 -3.20 -10.72 -6.49
C ASP A 45 -4.43 -11.66 -6.54
N LEU A 46 -5.32 -11.56 -5.56
CA LEU A 46 -6.59 -12.29 -5.53
C LEU A 46 -7.50 -11.92 -6.71
N GLU A 47 -7.53 -10.65 -7.10
CA GLU A 47 -8.25 -10.18 -8.28
C GLU A 47 -7.81 -10.89 -9.56
N ILE A 48 -6.50 -10.92 -9.83
CA ILE A 48 -5.93 -11.55 -11.03
C ILE A 48 -6.25 -13.05 -11.04
N LEU A 49 -6.19 -13.70 -9.87
CA LEU A 49 -6.55 -15.11 -9.72
C LEU A 49 -8.01 -15.40 -10.10
N LEU A 50 -8.93 -14.47 -9.83
CA LEU A 50 -10.34 -14.59 -10.22
C LEU A 50 -10.60 -14.25 -11.69
N VAL A 51 -9.79 -13.36 -12.27
CA VAL A 51 -9.84 -13.03 -13.72
C VAL A 51 -9.28 -14.18 -14.57
N TYR A 52 -8.29 -14.91 -14.06
CA TYR A 52 -7.65 -16.03 -14.77
C TYR A 52 -8.62 -17.10 -15.34
N PRO A 53 -9.54 -17.70 -14.55
CA PRO A 53 -10.48 -18.70 -15.07
C PRO A 53 -11.42 -18.12 -16.13
N TYR A 54 -11.80 -16.85 -16.03
CA TYR A 54 -12.57 -16.18 -17.07
C TYR A 54 -11.74 -16.02 -18.36
N ALA A 55 -10.47 -15.61 -18.27
CA ALA A 55 -9.59 -15.49 -19.42
C ALA A 55 -9.40 -16.84 -20.13
N VAL A 56 -9.27 -17.94 -19.38
CA VAL A 56 -9.12 -19.29 -19.94
C VAL A 56 -10.41 -19.79 -20.61
N SER A 57 -11.58 -19.41 -20.09
CA SER A 57 -12.89 -19.85 -20.59
C SER A 57 -13.64 -18.76 -21.38
N ALA A 58 -12.93 -17.75 -21.89
CA ALA A 58 -13.51 -16.60 -22.58
C ALA A 58 -14.31 -16.99 -23.83
N TYR A 59 -13.97 -18.11 -24.48
CA TYR A 59 -14.69 -18.63 -25.64
C TYR A 59 -16.09 -19.18 -25.32
N VAL A 60 -16.32 -19.60 -24.08
CA VAL A 60 -17.57 -20.24 -23.64
C VAL A 60 -18.46 -19.26 -22.91
N ASN A 61 -17.85 -18.30 -22.21
CA ASN A 61 -18.54 -17.24 -21.51
C ASN A 61 -18.81 -16.07 -22.47
N ASN A 62 -20.03 -16.03 -23.00
CA ASN A 62 -20.57 -14.89 -23.75
C ASN A 62 -20.52 -13.57 -22.94
N LEU A 63 -21.11 -12.48 -23.47
CA LEU A 63 -21.25 -11.15 -22.84
C LEU A 63 -21.63 -11.16 -21.34
N TYR A 64 -22.37 -12.17 -20.89
CA TYR A 64 -22.72 -12.33 -19.48
C TYR A 64 -21.51 -12.44 -18.54
N GLY A 65 -20.50 -13.23 -18.92
CA GLY A 65 -19.27 -13.37 -18.12
C GLY A 65 -18.47 -12.07 -18.09
N LEU A 66 -18.49 -11.31 -19.20
CA LEU A 66 -17.82 -10.01 -19.30
C LEU A 66 -18.43 -8.99 -18.33
N ILE A 67 -19.77 -8.92 -18.23
CA ILE A 67 -20.45 -7.98 -17.33
C ILE A 67 -20.11 -8.27 -15.86
N ILE A 68 -20.07 -9.54 -15.48
CA ILE A 68 -19.75 -9.95 -14.10
C ILE A 68 -18.30 -9.59 -13.76
N MET A 69 -17.36 -9.85 -14.68
CA MET A 69 -15.94 -9.52 -14.48
C MET A 69 -15.72 -8.01 -14.39
N LEU A 70 -16.47 -7.23 -15.18
CA LEU A 70 -16.38 -5.77 -15.17
C LEU A 70 -16.91 -5.17 -13.86
N ILE A 71 -18.03 -5.68 -13.34
CA ILE A 71 -18.56 -5.30 -12.02
C ILE A 71 -17.58 -5.65 -10.90
N PHE A 72 -16.97 -6.83 -10.99
CA PHE A 72 -15.97 -7.27 -10.01
C PHE A 72 -14.75 -6.34 -9.99
N PHE A 73 -14.22 -5.99 -11.17
CA PHE A 73 -13.09 -5.05 -11.34
C PHE A 73 -13.42 -3.64 -10.81
N LEU A 74 -14.64 -3.16 -11.07
CA LEU A 74 -15.12 -1.86 -10.58
C LEU A 74 -15.12 -1.79 -9.05
N VAL A 75 -15.70 -2.79 -8.37
CA VAL A 75 -15.78 -2.78 -6.90
C VAL A 75 -14.39 -2.77 -6.26
N LEU A 76 -13.44 -3.54 -6.79
CA LEU A 76 -12.06 -3.59 -6.28
C LEU A 76 -11.32 -2.27 -6.52
N THR A 77 -11.46 -1.68 -7.71
CA THR A 77 -10.82 -0.40 -8.03
C THR A 77 -11.37 0.75 -7.16
N LEU A 78 -12.66 0.72 -6.84
CA LEU A 78 -13.28 1.68 -5.93
C LEU A 78 -12.76 1.53 -4.49
N GLY A 79 -12.61 0.29 -4.00
CA GLY A 79 -11.98 0.02 -2.70
C GLY A 79 -10.54 0.53 -2.66
N PHE A 80 -9.74 0.20 -3.67
CA PHE A 80 -8.36 0.67 -3.78
C PHE A 80 -8.24 2.20 -3.76
N THR A 81 -9.12 2.88 -4.51
CA THR A 81 -9.13 4.34 -4.60
C THR A 81 -9.50 4.99 -3.25
N PHE A 82 -10.42 4.39 -2.49
CA PHE A 82 -10.81 4.88 -1.17
C PHE A 82 -9.67 4.78 -0.14
N GLU A 83 -8.98 3.63 -0.09
CA GLU A 83 -7.84 3.40 0.79
C GLU A 83 -6.64 4.31 0.44
N LEU A 84 -6.36 4.51 -0.85
CA LEU A 84 -5.29 5.41 -1.30
C LEU A 84 -5.55 6.86 -0.92
N GLY A 85 -6.79 7.30 -1.06
CA GLY A 85 -7.13 8.67 -0.74
C GLY A 85 -6.87 8.97 0.74
N LYS A 86 -7.11 8.03 1.66
CA LYS A 86 -6.94 8.24 3.12
C LYS A 86 -5.49 8.53 3.56
N ASN A 87 -4.57 8.75 2.62
CA ASN A 87 -3.15 9.01 2.85
C ASN A 87 -2.49 7.91 3.70
N ALA A 88 -3.03 6.69 3.66
CA ALA A 88 -2.55 5.57 4.47
C ALA A 88 -1.13 5.09 4.07
N LEU A 89 -0.65 5.54 2.91
CA LEU A 89 0.70 5.31 2.39
C LEU A 89 1.65 6.49 2.61
N ASN A 90 1.26 7.56 3.32
CA ASN A 90 2.19 8.63 3.62
C ASN A 90 3.22 8.14 4.65
N LEU A 91 4.49 8.04 4.22
CA LEU A 91 5.60 7.76 5.10
C LEU A 91 5.98 9.07 5.81
N ASP A 92 5.27 9.36 6.90
CA ASP A 92 5.61 10.47 7.76
C ASP A 92 6.96 10.17 8.43
N SER A 93 8.00 10.86 7.98
CA SER A 93 9.26 10.92 8.71
C SER A 93 9.01 11.60 10.06
N ARG A 94 9.66 11.15 11.14
CA ARG A 94 9.54 11.64 12.54
C ARG A 94 9.88 13.14 12.77
N GLN A 95 9.86 13.97 11.74
CA GLN A 95 9.84 15.44 11.84
C GLN A 95 8.38 15.94 11.95
N TYR A 96 7.61 15.41 12.91
CA TYR A 96 6.19 15.77 13.11
C TYR A 96 5.97 16.75 14.28
N ASP A 97 6.84 16.75 15.29
CA ASP A 97 6.52 17.40 16.57
C ASP A 97 6.77 18.91 16.63
N LEU A 98 7.58 19.49 15.72
CA LEU A 98 7.90 20.94 15.73
C LEU A 98 6.91 21.79 14.92
N ASN A 99 6.08 21.14 14.10
CA ASN A 99 5.23 21.75 13.08
C ASN A 99 3.74 21.63 13.44
N ASN A 100 3.37 20.77 14.40
CA ASN A 100 1.98 20.49 14.76
C ASN A 100 1.24 21.70 15.39
N SER A 101 1.96 22.70 15.91
CA SER A 101 1.33 23.95 16.37
C SER A 101 0.88 24.87 15.21
N LEU A 102 1.37 24.65 13.99
CA LEU A 102 1.01 25.41 12.79
C LEU A 102 -0.03 24.67 11.90
N THR A 103 -0.15 23.35 12.04
CA THR A 103 -0.98 22.48 11.16
C THR A 103 -2.45 22.40 11.57
N THR A 104 -2.79 22.66 12.83
CA THR A 104 -4.18 22.60 13.34
C THR A 104 -5.13 23.57 12.64
N LYS A 105 -4.61 24.63 11.99
CA LYS A 105 -5.38 25.53 11.13
C LYS A 105 -5.53 25.07 9.67
N VAL A 106 -4.70 24.14 9.20
CA VAL A 106 -4.68 23.67 7.81
C VAL A 106 -5.52 22.40 7.63
N SER A 107 -5.67 21.59 8.69
CA SER A 107 -6.39 20.31 8.68
C SER A 107 -7.91 20.42 8.53
N SER A 108 -8.53 21.53 8.94
CA SER A 108 -9.96 21.77 8.70
C SER A 108 -10.28 22.18 7.26
N LEU A 109 -9.37 22.88 6.57
CA LEU A 109 -9.51 23.24 5.15
C LEU A 109 -9.11 22.10 4.20
N GLY A 110 -8.21 21.21 4.63
CA GLY A 110 -7.74 20.07 3.83
C GLY A 110 -8.76 18.94 3.69
N LEU A 111 -9.65 18.75 4.68
CA LEU A 111 -10.70 17.74 4.63
C LEU A 111 -11.78 18.05 3.57
N ASP A 112 -12.09 19.32 3.33
CA ASP A 112 -13.09 19.73 2.34
C ASP A 112 -12.57 19.60 0.89
N LEU A 113 -11.31 19.96 0.63
CA LEU A 113 -10.68 19.81 -0.69
C LEU A 113 -10.36 18.35 -1.04
N TYR A 114 -9.96 17.55 -0.05
CA TYR A 114 -9.73 16.13 -0.24
C TYR A 114 -11.05 15.42 -0.62
N LYS A 115 -12.14 15.69 0.10
CA LYS A 115 -13.47 15.15 -0.21
C LYS A 115 -13.93 15.56 -1.62
N GLU A 116 -13.81 16.83 -1.99
CA GLU A 116 -14.16 17.36 -3.33
C GLU A 116 -13.37 16.66 -4.47
N LYS A 117 -12.06 16.48 -4.32
CA LYS A 117 -11.20 15.89 -5.36
C LYS A 117 -11.43 14.39 -5.53
N ASN A 118 -11.71 13.66 -4.45
CA ASN A 118 -12.03 12.22 -4.51
C ASN A 118 -13.33 11.98 -5.25
N ASN A 119 -14.34 12.83 -5.04
CA ASN A 119 -15.61 12.76 -5.75
C ASN A 119 -15.36 12.96 -7.25
N LYS A 120 -14.54 13.95 -7.62
CA LYS A 120 -14.22 14.27 -9.02
C LYS A 120 -13.40 13.17 -9.72
N LEU A 121 -12.48 12.51 -9.01
CA LEU A 121 -11.72 11.37 -9.52
C LEU A 121 -12.60 10.11 -9.67
N PHE A 122 -13.51 9.88 -8.72
CA PHE A 122 -14.51 8.81 -8.77
C PHE A 122 -15.44 8.96 -9.98
N TYR A 123 -15.95 10.17 -10.23
CA TYR A 123 -16.74 10.46 -11.43
C TYR A 123 -15.93 10.35 -12.72
N PHE A 124 -14.64 10.71 -12.72
CA PHE A 124 -13.77 10.57 -13.90
C PHE A 124 -13.51 9.10 -14.26
N PHE A 125 -13.30 8.24 -13.26
CA PHE A 125 -13.09 6.80 -13.49
C PHE A 125 -14.39 6.08 -13.90
N CYS A 126 -15.52 6.46 -13.28
CA CYS A 126 -16.86 6.03 -13.69
C CYS A 126 -17.18 6.47 -15.13
N LEU A 127 -16.76 7.68 -15.51
CA LEU A 127 -16.93 8.21 -16.87
C LEU A 127 -16.06 7.48 -17.89
N ILE A 128 -14.81 7.13 -17.58
CA ILE A 128 -13.93 6.38 -18.49
C ILE A 128 -14.46 4.95 -18.76
N ILE A 129 -14.99 4.29 -17.73
CA ILE A 129 -15.54 2.94 -17.85
C ILE A 129 -16.94 2.97 -18.46
N GLY A 130 -17.75 3.98 -18.16
CA GLY A 130 -19.08 4.20 -18.74
C GLY A 130 -19.08 4.65 -20.20
N PHE A 131 -17.97 5.23 -20.71
CA PHE A 131 -17.82 5.64 -22.12
C PHE A 131 -17.28 4.53 -23.04
N SER A 132 -16.87 3.38 -22.48
CA SER A 132 -16.37 2.21 -23.24
C SER A 132 -17.39 1.06 -23.35
N ILE A 133 -18.66 1.31 -22.97
CA ILE A 133 -19.83 0.46 -23.28
C ILE A 133 -20.51 1.01 -24.54
#